data_AF-A0A0J8U7T9-F1
#
_entry.id   AF-A0A0J8U7T9-F1
#
_cell.length_a   1.000
_cell.length_b   1.000
_cell.length_c   1.000
_cell.angle_alpha   90.00
_cell.angle_beta   90.00
_cell.angle_gamma   90.00
#
_symmetry.space_group_name_H-M   'P 1'
#
loop_
_entity.id
_entity.type
_entity.pdbx_description
1 polymer ?
#
loop_
_entity_poly.entity_id
_entity_poly.type
_entity_poly.pdbx_seq_one_letter_code
_entity_poly.pdbx_strand_id
1 'polypeptide(L)'
;MRATSATEAIDAGRRGVQLASNIDAPYAAIQSITIDDVDATEYPHVGETDVWEVSIEVHSVLDTADTLSADEAAHQLITVDENVIDSDVFEHEVVVEQGQEAA
;
A
#
# COMPACT_ATOMS: atom_id res chain seq x y z
N MET A 1 -15.51 6.03 11.29
CA MET A 1 -15.14 6.31 12.71
C MET A 1 -13.67 6.70 12.69
N ARG A 2 -13.31 7.94 13.07
CA ARG A 2 -11.92 8.42 12.99
C ARG A 2 -11.06 7.75 14.07
N ALA A 3 -9.85 7.32 13.71
CA ALA A 3 -8.91 6.70 14.65
C ALA A 3 -8.48 7.72 15.72
N THR A 4 -8.52 7.31 16.98
CA THR A 4 -8.13 8.13 18.14
C THR A 4 -6.75 7.76 18.70
N SER A 5 -6.08 6.80 18.07
CA SER A 5 -4.74 6.34 18.44
C SER A 5 -4.02 5.75 17.23
N ALA A 6 -2.68 5.68 17.31
CA ALA A 6 -1.84 5.04 16.29
C ALA A 6 -2.27 3.58 16.03
N THR A 7 -2.61 2.83 17.08
CA THR A 7 -3.07 1.44 16.94
C THR A 7 -4.38 1.34 16.14
N GLU A 8 -5.35 2.21 16.41
CA GLU A 8 -6.60 2.24 15.63
C GLU A 8 -6.36 2.65 14.17
N ALA A 9 -5.41 3.56 13.93
CA ALA A 9 -5.02 3.97 12.58
C ALA A 9 -4.34 2.82 11.80
N ILE A 10 -3.42 2.10 12.44
CA ILE A 10 -2.79 0.88 11.88
C ILE A 10 -3.85 -0.18 11.57
N ASP A 11 -4.77 -0.45 12.49
CA ASP A 11 -5.84 -1.43 12.29
C ASP A 11 -6.81 -1.01 11.17
N ALA A 12 -7.09 0.28 11.03
CA ALA A 12 -7.87 0.81 9.91
C ALA A 12 -7.11 0.66 8.57
N GLY A 13 -5.86 1.09 8.51
CA GLY A 13 -5.02 0.97 7.30
C GLY A 13 -4.85 -0.47 6.83
N ARG A 14 -4.58 -1.40 7.77
CA ARG A 14 -4.49 -2.85 7.45
C ARG A 14 -5.77 -3.44 6.88
N ARG A 15 -6.94 -2.95 7.31
CA ARG A 15 -8.23 -3.42 6.78
C ARG A 15 -8.58 -2.75 5.45
N GLY A 16 -8.09 -1.53 5.23
CA GLY A 16 -8.28 -0.79 4.00
C GLY A 16 -7.39 -1.29 2.86
N VAL A 17 -6.21 -1.82 3.16
CA VAL A 17 -5.30 -2.37 2.14
C VAL A 17 -5.60 -3.84 1.84
N GLN A 18 -5.79 -4.14 0.55
CA GLN A 18 -5.94 -5.48 0.02
C GLN A 18 -4.77 -5.78 -0.92
N LEU A 19 -4.10 -6.90 -0.68
CA LEU A 19 -3.08 -7.44 -1.57
C LEU A 19 -3.74 -8.26 -2.67
N ALA A 20 -3.31 -8.03 -3.91
CA ALA A 20 -3.82 -8.74 -5.06
C ALA A 20 -3.42 -10.23 -5.02
N SER A 21 -4.39 -11.12 -5.28
CA SER A 21 -4.12 -12.54 -5.53
C SER A 21 -3.77 -12.85 -6.99
N ASN A 22 -4.02 -11.89 -7.88
CA ASN A 22 -3.80 -11.96 -9.32
C ASN A 22 -3.68 -10.53 -9.88
N ILE A 23 -2.94 -10.40 -10.98
CA ILE A 23 -2.79 -9.13 -11.72
C ILE A 23 -3.33 -9.30 -13.15
N ASP A 24 -3.91 -8.24 -13.69
CA ASP A 24 -4.33 -8.16 -15.09
C ASP A 24 -3.24 -7.46 -15.91
N ALA A 25 -2.06 -8.11 -15.97
CA ALA A 25 -0.90 -7.64 -16.68
C ALA A 25 -0.39 -8.77 -17.60
N PRO A 26 -0.44 -8.59 -18.94
CA PRO A 26 0.09 -9.59 -19.85
C PRO A 26 1.59 -9.73 -19.59
N TYR A 27 2.07 -10.97 -19.45
CA TYR A 27 3.48 -11.30 -19.19
C TYR A 27 4.01 -10.94 -17.79
N ALA A 28 3.14 -10.82 -16.79
CA ALA A 28 3.54 -10.73 -15.39
C ALA A 28 2.82 -11.77 -14.52
N ALA A 29 3.50 -12.28 -13.51
CA ALA A 29 2.92 -13.18 -12.51
C ALA A 29 3.45 -12.85 -11.11
N ILE A 30 2.56 -12.96 -10.11
CA ILE A 30 2.94 -12.80 -8.70
C ILE A 30 3.56 -14.13 -8.22
N GLN A 31 4.82 -14.10 -7.78
CA GLN A 31 5.45 -15.22 -7.09
C GLN A 31 5.16 -15.16 -5.58
N SER A 32 5.31 -13.97 -5.00
CA SER A 32 4.97 -13.71 -3.60
C SER A 32 4.61 -12.25 -3.40
N ILE A 33 3.77 -11.99 -2.39
CA ILE A 33 3.44 -10.65 -1.93
C ILE A 33 3.15 -10.70 -0.42
N THR A 34 3.75 -9.78 0.35
CA THR A 34 3.61 -9.69 1.81
C THR A 34 3.57 -8.24 2.26
N ILE A 35 2.90 -7.98 3.38
CA ILE A 35 3.07 -6.73 4.13
C ILE A 35 4.23 -6.97 5.08
N ASP A 36 5.30 -6.21 4.91
CA ASP A 36 6.52 -6.35 5.71
C ASP A 36 6.46 -5.46 6.95
N ASP A 37 5.96 -4.23 6.81
CA ASP A 37 5.78 -3.29 7.92
C ASP A 37 4.52 -2.43 7.80
N VAL A 38 4.02 -1.97 8.94
CA VAL A 38 2.94 -0.98 9.02
C VAL A 38 3.21 -0.03 10.18
N ASP A 39 3.32 1.26 9.90
CA ASP A 39 3.52 2.30 10.89
C ASP A 39 2.47 3.41 10.79
N ALA A 40 2.26 4.14 11.87
CA ALA A 40 1.38 5.30 11.90
C ALA A 40 2.01 6.45 12.67
N THR A 41 2.03 7.63 12.04
CA THR A 41 2.53 8.87 12.61
C THR A 41 1.43 9.91 12.61
N GLU A 42 1.35 10.72 13.67
CA GLU A 42 0.45 11.87 13.70
C GLU A 42 0.87 12.86 12.62
N TYR A 43 -0.04 13.21 11.72
CA TYR A 43 0.23 14.15 10.65
C TYR A 43 -0.19 15.56 11.10
N PRO A 44 0.77 16.47 11.37
CA PRO A 44 0.48 17.75 11.99
C PRO A 44 -0.07 18.75 10.97
N HIS A 45 -1.38 18.74 10.74
CA HIS A 45 -2.05 19.79 9.95
C HIS A 45 -2.47 20.98 10.83
N VAL A 46 -1.88 22.15 10.60
CA VAL A 46 -2.20 23.38 11.34
C VAL A 46 -3.64 23.82 11.01
N GLY A 47 -4.54 23.74 11.99
CA GLY A 47 -5.90 24.29 11.90
C GLY A 47 -6.99 23.30 11.49
N GLU A 48 -6.64 22.02 11.28
CA GLU A 48 -7.58 20.96 10.94
C GLU A 48 -7.62 19.87 12.03
N THR A 49 -8.49 18.87 11.85
CA THR A 49 -8.60 17.76 12.82
C THR A 49 -7.35 16.89 12.77
N ASP A 50 -6.94 16.35 13.91
CA ASP A 50 -5.85 15.36 13.99
C ASP A 50 -6.12 14.19 13.02
N VAL A 51 -5.17 13.97 12.11
CA VAL A 51 -5.19 12.88 11.12
C VAL A 51 -3.93 12.03 11.29
N TRP A 52 -4.05 10.74 10.99
CA TRP A 52 -2.93 9.80 11.04
C TRP A 52 -2.44 9.54 9.62
N GLU A 53 -1.13 9.71 9.41
CA GLU A 53 -0.45 9.17 8.24
C GLU A 53 -0.10 7.71 8.54
N VAL A 54 -0.58 6.78 7.70
CA VAL A 54 -0.32 5.35 7.84
C VAL A 54 0.55 4.91 6.66
N SER A 55 1.75 4.43 6.97
CA SER A 55 2.68 3.88 5.98
C SER A 55 2.59 2.35 6.01
N ILE A 56 2.41 1.73 4.84
CA ILE A 56 2.32 0.28 4.68
C ILE A 56 3.38 -0.14 3.67
N GLU A 57 4.37 -0.89 4.13
CA GLU A 57 5.42 -1.43 3.28
C GLU A 57 4.98 -2.80 2.75
N VAL A 58 4.87 -2.91 1.43
CA VAL A 58 4.53 -4.15 0.73
C VAL A 58 5.73 -4.60 -0.07
N HIS A 59 6.15 -5.84 0.17
CA HIS A 59 7.19 -6.47 -0.60
C HIS A 59 6.58 -7.53 -1.52
N SER A 60 7.00 -7.50 -2.80
CA SER A 60 6.55 -8.45 -3.80
C SER A 60 7.69 -8.98 -4.65
N VAL A 61 7.57 -10.24 -5.07
CA VAL A 61 8.42 -10.84 -6.10
C VAL A 61 7.54 -11.13 -7.31
N LEU A 62 7.94 -10.59 -8.46
CA LEU A 62 7.22 -10.72 -9.73
C LEU A 62 8.10 -11.42 -10.75
N ASP A 63 7.51 -12.34 -11.52
CA ASP A 63 8.09 -12.80 -12.77
C ASP A 63 7.53 -11.96 -13.91
N THR A 64 8.39 -11.21 -14.60
CA THR A 64 7.97 -10.36 -15.73
C THR A 64 8.85 -10.55 -16.97
N ALA A 65 8.30 -10.22 -18.14
CA ALA A 65 9.07 -10.26 -19.38
C ALA A 65 10.06 -9.08 -19.51
N ASP A 66 9.71 -7.93 -18.95
CA ASP A 66 10.53 -6.71 -18.96
C ASP A 66 10.18 -5.79 -17.78
N THR A 67 10.96 -4.71 -17.65
CA THR A 67 10.82 -3.70 -16.61
C THR A 67 9.48 -2.96 -16.67
N LEU A 68 8.98 -2.67 -17.88
CA LEU A 68 7.70 -1.98 -18.04
C LEU A 68 6.56 -2.83 -17.49
N SER A 69 6.56 -4.13 -17.80
CA SER A 69 5.60 -5.10 -17.30
C SER A 69 5.68 -5.26 -15.78
N ALA A 70 6.89 -5.12 -15.19
CA ALA A 70 7.09 -5.14 -13.74
C ALA A 70 6.45 -3.93 -13.07
N ASP A 71 6.68 -2.72 -13.60
CA ASP A 71 6.12 -1.49 -13.04
C ASP A 71 4.59 -1.47 -13.16
N GLU A 72 4.04 -1.84 -14.34
CA GLU A 72 2.60 -1.95 -14.56
C GLU A 72 1.95 -2.99 -13.63
N ALA A 73 2.62 -4.13 -13.42
CA ALA A 73 2.16 -5.15 -12.49
C ALA A 73 2.20 -4.68 -11.04
N ALA A 74 3.28 -4.00 -10.62
CA ALA A 74 3.46 -3.52 -9.25
C ALA A 74 2.34 -2.54 -8.85
N HIS A 75 1.93 -1.65 -9.76
CA HIS A 75 0.81 -0.74 -9.51
C HIS A 75 -0.55 -1.43 -9.35
N GLN A 76 -0.70 -2.69 -9.76
CA GLN A 76 -1.94 -3.47 -9.60
C GLN A 76 -1.93 -4.32 -8.32
N LEU A 77 -0.82 -4.40 -7.59
CA LEU A 77 -0.68 -5.31 -6.44
C LEU A 77 -1.44 -4.87 -5.20
N ILE A 78 -1.72 -3.59 -5.09
CA ILE A 78 -2.33 -2.98 -3.91
C ILE A 78 -3.63 -2.33 -4.33
N THR A 79 -4.72 -2.74 -3.71
CA THR A 79 -6.00 -2.03 -3.80
C THR A 79 -6.32 -1.45 -2.43
N VAL A 80 -6.78 -0.20 -2.39
CA VAL A 80 -7.24 0.43 -1.17
C VAL A 80 -8.75 0.57 -1.19
N ASP A 81 -9.43 -0.01 -0.21
CA ASP A 81 -10.87 0.15 0.00
C ASP A 81 -11.14 1.43 0.79
N GLU A 82 -11.48 2.49 0.06
CA GLU A 82 -11.84 3.80 0.60
C GLU A 82 -13.03 3.76 1.57
N ASN A 83 -13.90 2.75 1.49
CA ASN A 83 -15.07 2.65 2.39
C ASN A 83 -14.69 2.12 3.77
N VAL A 84 -13.55 1.44 3.87
CA VAL A 84 -12.98 0.98 5.15
C VAL A 84 -12.15 2.09 5.78
N ILE A 85 -11.50 2.91 4.95
CA ILE A 85 -10.76 4.11 5.35
C ILE A 85 -11.71 5.32 5.29
N ASP A 86 -12.76 5.27 6.11
CA ASP A 86 -13.77 6.32 6.25
C ASP A 86 -13.17 7.58 6.93
N SER A 87 -12.34 8.32 6.19
CA SER A 87 -11.76 9.61 6.59
C SER A 87 -11.95 10.67 5.49
N ASP A 88 -12.44 11.85 5.87
CA ASP A 88 -12.75 13.01 5.01
C ASP A 88 -11.61 13.48 4.07
N VAL A 89 -10.38 12.99 4.29
CA VAL A 89 -9.22 13.20 3.41
C VAL A 89 -8.50 11.85 3.31
N PHE A 90 -8.58 11.21 2.14
CA PHE A 90 -7.83 10.01 1.82
C PHE A 90 -6.96 10.30 0.60
N GLU A 91 -5.65 10.28 0.79
CA GLU A 91 -4.65 10.31 -0.26
C GLU A 91 -3.78 9.07 -0.09
N HIS A 92 -3.43 8.42 -1.20
CA HIS A 92 -2.47 7.32 -1.19
C HIS A 92 -1.47 7.52 -2.33
N GLU A 93 -0.24 7.10 -2.06
CA GLU A 93 0.84 7.07 -3.03
C GLU A 93 1.41 5.65 -3.05
N VAL A 94 1.59 5.09 -4.25
CA VAL A 94 2.28 3.81 -4.44
C VAL A 94 3.65 4.12 -5.01
N VAL A 95 4.69 3.92 -4.20
CA VAL A 95 6.09 4.02 -4.63
C VAL A 95 6.59 2.63 -4.96
N VAL A 96 7.12 2.45 -6.18
CA VAL A 96 7.69 1.18 -6.63
C VAL A 96 9.21 1.31 -6.64
N GLU A 97 9.88 0.53 -5.79
CA GLU A 97 11.33 0.44 -5.77
C GLU A 97 11.78 -0.92 -6.30
N GLN A 98 12.62 -0.92 -7.35
CA GLN A 98 13.16 -2.16 -7.91
C GLN A 98 14.38 -2.61 -7.10
N GLY A 99 14.29 -3.80 -6.51
CA GLY A 99 15.43 -4.45 -5.85
C GLY A 99 16.48 -4.86 -6.88
N GLN A 100 17.76 -4.56 -6.62
CA GLN A 100 18.85 -5.13 -7.43
C GLN A 100 18.94 -6.64 -7.18
N GLU A 101 18.78 -7.45 -8.23
CA GLU A 101 19.18 -8.86 -8.19
C GLU A 101 20.67 -8.94 -7.80
N ALA A 102 20.97 -9.63 -6.69
CA ALA A 102 22.34 -9.99 -6.36
C ALA A 102 22.82 -11.01 -7.41
N ALA A 103 23.68 -10.54 -8.32
CA ALA A 103 24.29 -11.29 -9.40
C ALA A 103 25.08 -12.53 -8.95
#